data_AF-A0A944YR04-F1
#
_entry.id   AF-A0A944YR04-F1
#
_cell.length_a   1.000
_cell.length_b   1.000
_cell.length_c   1.000
_cell.angle_alpha   90.00
_cell.angle_beta   90.00
_cell.angle_gamma   90.00
#
_symmetry.space_group_name_H-M   'P 1'
#
loop_
_entity.id
_entity.type
_entity.pdbx_description
1 polymer ?
#
loop_
_entity_poly.entity_id
_entity_poly.type
_entity_poly.pdbx_seq_one_letter_code
_entity_poly.pdbx_strand_id
1 'polypeptide(L)'
;YFQASLNEEFKMQIGVEVPVTTLCPCSKEISENGAHSQRSTVNVVISYSKFIWLEEIIELIESCASCEIYPLLKRVDEKYVTEKAYDNPRFVEDIVREVTLKIQKDKRIDWFKVQSENFESIHNHNAYACVESGEKE
;
A
#
# COMPACT_ATOMS: atom_id res chain seq x y z
N TYR A 1 5.62 -5.26 12.07
CA TYR A 1 6.68 -5.83 12.91
C TYR A 1 7.72 -4.75 13.25
N PHE A 2 8.44 -4.94 14.34
CA PHE A 2 9.51 -4.04 14.79
C PHE A 2 10.84 -4.80 14.72
N GLN A 3 11.88 -4.16 14.18
CA GLN A 3 13.21 -4.74 14.10
C GLN A 3 14.22 -3.70 14.58
N ALA A 4 15.07 -4.10 15.53
CA ALA A 4 16.15 -3.27 16.03
C ALA A 4 17.48 -3.95 15.76
N SER A 5 18.49 -3.17 15.39
CA SER A 5 19.87 -3.62 15.27
C SER A 5 20.80 -2.65 15.99
N LEU A 6 21.90 -3.19 16.51
CA LEU A 6 22.96 -2.42 17.16
C LEU A 6 24.30 -2.92 16.59
N ASN A 7 24.85 -2.15 15.66
CA ASN A 7 26.22 -2.32 15.16
C ASN A 7 27.07 -1.19 15.78
N GLU A 8 27.60 -0.27 14.96
CA GLU A 8 28.24 0.96 15.45
C GLU A 8 27.21 1.98 15.94
N GLU A 9 26.04 2.02 15.32
CA GLU A 9 24.89 2.85 15.71
C GLU A 9 23.64 1.98 15.95
N PHE A 10 22.75 2.47 16.81
CA PHE A 10 21.45 1.88 17.03
C PHE A 10 20.50 2.26 15.88
N LYS A 11 19.90 1.26 15.24
CA LYS A 11 18.93 1.46 14.16
C LYS A 11 17.62 0.76 14.49
N MET A 12 16.52 1.47 14.25
CA MET A 12 15.16 0.97 14.45
C MET A 12 14.42 0.98 13.13
N GLN A 13 13.86 -0.16 12.78
CA GLN A 13 13.00 -0.35 11.63
C GLN A 13 11.59 -0.74 12.09
N ILE A 14 10.59 -0.17 11.42
CA ILE A 14 9.21 -0.62 11.56
C ILE A 14 8.68 -1.02 10.19
N GLY A 15 8.02 -2.17 10.19
CA GLY A 15 7.35 -2.73 9.03
C GLY A 15 5.86 -2.86 9.29
N VAL A 16 5.03 -2.56 8.30
CA VAL A 16 3.60 -2.83 8.34
C VAL A 16 3.17 -3.49 7.04
N GLU A 17 2.27 -4.46 7.15
CA GLU A 17 1.58 -5.04 6.00
C GLU A 17 0.10 -4.68 6.14
N VAL A 18 -0.42 -3.94 5.16
CA VAL A 18 -1.79 -3.43 5.18
C VAL A 18 -2.54 -4.08 4.02
N PRO A 19 -3.62 -4.83 4.30
CA PRO A 19 -4.48 -5.36 3.25
C PRO A 19 -5.38 -4.23 2.72
N VAL A 20 -5.43 -4.09 1.39
CA VAL A 20 -6.23 -3.06 0.71
C VAL A 20 -7.01 -3.68 -0.46
N THR A 21 -7.99 -2.94 -0.98
CA THR A 21 -8.66 -3.29 -2.23
C THR A 21 -8.03 -2.52 -3.39
N THR A 22 -7.75 -3.23 -4.49
CA THR A 22 -7.28 -2.63 -5.73
C THR A 22 -8.21 -2.98 -6.87
N LEU A 23 -8.49 -2.01 -7.73
CA LEU A 23 -9.32 -2.17 -8.91
C LEU A 23 -8.49 -1.81 -10.14
N CYS A 24 -8.51 -2.70 -11.13
CA CYS A 24 -7.62 -2.62 -12.29
C CYS A 24 -8.06 -1.50 -13.26
N PRO A 25 -7.21 -0.48 -13.52
CA PRO A 25 -7.52 0.57 -14.50
C PRO A 25 -7.74 0.01 -15.89
N CYS A 26 -6.93 -0.97 -16.32
CA CYS A 26 -7.05 -1.62 -17.63
C CYS A 26 -8.42 -2.28 -17.81
N SER A 27 -8.87 -3.05 -16.82
CA SER A 27 -10.17 -3.72 -16.89
C SER A 27 -11.33 -2.73 -16.99
N LYS A 28 -11.26 -1.62 -16.26
CA LYS A 28 -12.27 -0.56 -16.30
C LYS A 28 -12.31 0.13 -17.67
N GLU A 29 -11.16 0.34 -18.28
CA GLU A 29 -11.06 1.02 -19.59
C GLU A 29 -11.63 0.19 -20.74
N ILE A 30 -11.41 -1.13 -20.74
CA ILE A 30 -11.78 -2.00 -21.86
C ILE A 30 -13.18 -2.63 -21.75
N SER A 31 -13.80 -2.61 -20.56
CA SER A 31 -15.08 -3.27 -20.31
C SER A 31 -16.24 -2.28 -20.37
N GLU A 32 -17.32 -2.64 -21.06
CA GLU A 32 -18.54 -1.81 -21.10
C GLU A 32 -19.20 -1.68 -19.71
N ASN A 33 -19.07 -2.69 -18.85
CA ASN A 33 -19.64 -2.72 -17.52
C ASN A 33 -18.68 -3.38 -16.53
N GLY A 34 -18.50 -2.74 -15.36
CA GLY A 34 -17.69 -3.27 -14.27
C GLY A 34 -16.18 -3.24 -14.54
N ALA A 35 -15.42 -3.77 -13.59
CA ALA A 35 -13.98 -3.95 -13.65
C ALA A 35 -13.58 -5.01 -12.62
N HIS A 36 -12.55 -5.80 -12.90
CA HIS A 36 -12.06 -6.73 -11.87
C HIS A 36 -11.33 -5.98 -10.76
N SER A 37 -11.50 -6.51 -9.55
CA SER A 37 -10.87 -6.02 -8.34
C SER A 37 -10.43 -7.19 -7.49
N GLN A 38 -9.42 -6.96 -6.67
CA GLN A 38 -8.85 -8.00 -5.83
C GLN A 38 -8.42 -7.43 -4.48
N ARG A 39 -8.12 -8.36 -3.56
CA ARG A 39 -7.34 -8.02 -2.38
C ARG A 39 -5.89 -7.84 -2.81
N SER A 40 -5.24 -6.88 -2.18
CA SER A 40 -3.81 -6.66 -2.29
C SER A 40 -3.21 -6.49 -0.91
N THR A 41 -1.92 -6.77 -0.77
CA THR A 41 -1.14 -6.45 0.41
C THR A 41 -0.10 -5.41 0.04
N VAL A 42 -0.02 -4.34 0.84
CA VAL A 42 1.03 -3.34 0.73
C VAL A 42 1.91 -3.46 1.96
N ASN A 43 3.16 -3.83 1.74
CA ASN A 43 4.16 -3.94 2.78
C ASN A 43 5.10 -2.73 2.71
N VAL A 44 5.20 -2.01 3.82
CA VAL A 44 6.09 -0.86 3.97
C VAL A 44 7.01 -1.09 5.14
N VAL A 45 8.31 -1.00 4.90
CA VAL A 45 9.35 -1.02 5.93
C VAL A 45 10.09 0.29 5.88
N ILE A 46 10.28 0.93 7.03
CA ILE A 46 11.00 2.20 7.13
C ILE A 46 12.05 2.13 8.24
N SER A 47 13.16 2.82 8.02
CA SER A 47 14.13 3.23 9.03
C SER A 47 13.93 4.71 9.30
N TYR A 48 13.91 5.10 10.58
CA TYR A 48 13.58 6.47 10.97
C TYR A 48 14.44 6.99 12.12
N SER A 49 14.69 8.30 12.10
CA SER A 49 15.49 9.01 13.10
C SER A 49 14.66 9.64 14.24
N LYS A 50 13.35 9.82 14.03
CA LYS A 50 12.41 10.38 15.01
C LYS A 50 11.14 9.55 15.05
N PHE A 51 10.48 9.52 16.20
CA PHE A 51 9.27 8.74 16.42
C PHE A 51 8.20 8.95 15.32
N ILE A 52 7.63 7.84 14.85
CA ILE A 52 6.55 7.74 13.87
C ILE A 52 5.53 6.75 14.42
N TRP A 53 4.25 7.13 14.43
CA TRP A 53 3.16 6.22 14.78
C TRP A 53 2.95 5.20 13.65
N LEU A 54 2.60 3.96 14.02
CA LEU A 54 2.33 2.92 13.01
C LEU A 54 1.10 3.29 12.17
N GLU A 55 0.12 3.93 12.81
CA GLU A 55 -1.11 4.45 12.25
C GLU A 55 -0.86 5.47 11.14
N GLU A 56 0.17 6.34 11.28
CA GLU A 56 0.55 7.29 10.23
C GLU A 56 0.93 6.57 8.92
N ILE A 57 1.60 5.41 9.03
CA ILE A 57 2.00 4.61 7.88
C ILE A 57 0.79 3.87 7.29
N ILE A 58 -0.08 3.34 8.15
CA ILE A 58 -1.29 2.64 7.72
C ILE A 58 -2.21 3.59 6.94
N GLU A 59 -2.52 4.76 7.48
CA GLU A 59 -3.35 5.78 6.82
C GLU A 59 -2.72 6.27 5.51
N LEU A 60 -1.39 6.40 5.47
CA LEU A 60 -0.66 6.75 4.25
C LEU A 60 -0.86 5.69 3.17
N ILE A 61 -0.75 4.40 3.51
CA ILE A 61 -0.96 3.28 2.58
C ILE A 61 -2.42 3.23 2.12
N GLU A 62 -3.37 3.27 3.04
CA GLU A 62 -4.81 3.23 2.73
C GLU A 62 -5.23 4.36 1.79
N SER A 63 -4.69 5.55 2.00
CA SER A 63 -4.94 6.72 1.13
C SER A 63 -4.29 6.65 -0.26
N CYS A 64 -3.48 5.62 -0.56
CA CYS A 64 -2.91 5.35 -1.89
C CYS A 64 -3.61 4.20 -2.62
N ALA A 65 -4.45 3.42 -1.93
CA ALA A 65 -5.17 2.29 -2.53
C ALA A 65 -6.43 2.74 -3.27
N SER A 66 -7.06 1.81 -4.01
CA SER A 66 -8.38 2.09 -4.60
C SER A 66 -9.43 2.28 -3.51
N CYS A 67 -9.41 1.44 -2.48
CA CYS A 67 -10.19 1.62 -1.26
C CYS A 67 -9.54 0.88 -0.08
N GLU A 68 -9.68 1.41 1.13
CA GLU A 68 -9.35 0.70 2.37
C GLU A 68 -10.35 -0.44 2.68
N ILE A 69 -9.96 -1.35 3.59
CA ILE A 69 -10.77 -2.51 3.97
C ILE A 69 -11.46 -2.25 5.31
N TYR A 70 -12.74 -2.60 5.36
CA TYR A 70 -13.54 -2.54 6.57
C TYR A 70 -13.98 -3.94 7.00
N PRO A 71 -13.96 -4.26 8.31
CA PRO A 71 -14.34 -5.59 8.80
C PRO A 71 -15.85 -5.87 8.69
N LEU A 72 -16.67 -4.81 8.70
CA LEU A 72 -18.12 -4.92 8.63
C LEU A 72 -18.67 -3.75 7.80
N LEU A 73 -19.44 -4.08 6.77
CA LEU A 73 -20.10 -3.11 5.90
C LEU A 73 -21.62 -3.35 5.93
N LYS A 74 -22.40 -2.28 6.01
CA LYS A 74 -23.84 -2.30 5.70
C LYS A 74 -24.02 -2.02 4.21
N ARG A 75 -25.24 -2.17 3.70
CA ARG A 75 -25.56 -1.98 2.28
C ARG A 75 -25.13 -0.60 1.73
N VAL A 76 -25.32 0.46 2.52
CA VAL A 76 -24.91 1.81 2.10
C VAL A 76 -23.39 1.98 2.09
N ASP A 77 -22.69 1.29 2.99
CA ASP A 77 -21.23 1.31 3.06
C ASP A 77 -20.61 0.50 1.91
N GLU A 78 -21.19 -0.67 1.60
CA GLU A 78 -20.80 -1.53 0.48
C GLU A 78 -20.92 -0.79 -0.86
N LYS A 79 -22.02 -0.04 -1.04
CA LYS A 79 -22.18 0.85 -2.19
C LYS A 79 -21.02 1.85 -2.26
N TYR A 80 -20.73 2.55 -1.16
CA TYR A 80 -19.69 3.57 -1.12
C TYR A 80 -18.30 3.01 -1.44
N VAL A 81 -17.88 1.91 -0.81
CA VAL A 81 -16.54 1.34 -1.05
C VAL A 81 -16.38 0.81 -2.47
N THR A 82 -17.47 0.29 -3.06
CA THR A 82 -17.49 -0.19 -4.45
C THR A 82 -17.33 0.97 -5.42
N GLU A 83 -18.10 2.05 -5.25
CA GLU A 83 -18.01 3.26 -6.08
C GLU A 83 -16.64 3.94 -5.91
N LYS A 84 -16.15 4.08 -4.67
CA LYS A 84 -14.82 4.65 -4.37
C LYS A 84 -13.70 3.88 -5.06
N ALA A 85 -13.70 2.55 -4.98
CA ALA A 85 -12.69 1.73 -5.65
C ALA A 85 -12.80 1.82 -7.18
N TYR A 86 -14.03 1.86 -7.71
CA TYR A 86 -14.27 1.99 -9.14
C TYR A 86 -13.76 3.33 -9.67
N ASP A 87 -13.98 4.43 -8.95
CA ASP A 87 -13.57 5.78 -9.34
C ASP A 87 -12.07 6.05 -9.14
N ASN A 88 -11.42 5.29 -8.27
CA ASN A 88 -9.98 5.39 -8.01
C ASN A 88 -9.21 4.09 -8.38
N PRO A 89 -9.21 3.66 -9.65
CA PRO A 89 -8.50 2.47 -10.05
C PRO A 89 -6.98 2.68 -9.94
N ARG A 90 -6.24 1.64 -9.54
CA ARG A 90 -4.79 1.70 -9.32
C ARG A 90 -4.12 0.41 -9.78
N PHE A 91 -3.06 0.52 -10.58
CA PHE A 91 -2.15 -0.61 -10.80
C PHE A 91 -1.27 -0.85 -9.57
N VAL A 92 -0.63 -2.03 -9.52
CA VAL A 92 0.31 -2.38 -8.45
C VAL A 92 1.49 -1.39 -8.39
N GLU A 93 1.95 -0.90 -9.54
CA GLU A 93 3.01 0.10 -9.67
C GLU A 93 2.56 1.49 -9.19
N ASP A 94 1.30 1.86 -9.38
CA ASP A 94 0.77 3.15 -8.97
C ASP A 94 0.76 3.27 -7.44
N ILE A 95 0.36 2.20 -6.75
CA ILE A 95 0.35 2.15 -5.29
C ILE A 95 1.76 2.35 -4.73
N VAL A 96 2.72 1.57 -5.23
CA VAL A 96 4.12 1.69 -4.79
C VAL A 96 4.67 3.09 -5.07
N ARG A 97 4.32 3.68 -6.23
CA ARG A 97 4.73 5.04 -6.60
C ARG A 97 4.14 6.09 -5.67
N GLU A 98 2.84 6.05 -5.41
CA GLU A 98 2.17 7.05 -4.56
C GLU A 98 2.64 6.96 -3.10
N VAL A 99 2.78 5.74 -2.57
CA VAL A 99 3.34 5.52 -1.22
C VAL A 99 4.77 6.06 -1.14
N THR A 100 5.61 5.75 -2.14
CA THR A 100 6.99 6.26 -2.23
C THR A 100 7.02 7.79 -2.20
N LEU A 101 6.20 8.46 -3.02
CA LEU A 101 6.15 9.92 -3.11
C LEU A 101 5.69 10.58 -1.80
N LYS A 102 4.81 9.92 -1.02
CA LYS A 102 4.39 10.41 0.30
C LYS A 102 5.48 10.18 1.35
N ILE A 103 6.10 9.01 1.37
CA ILE A 103 7.20 8.68 2.29
C ILE A 103 8.41 9.60 2.09
N GLN A 104 8.80 9.88 0.84
CA GLN A 104 9.92 10.78 0.54
C GLN A 104 9.74 12.22 1.04
N LYS A 105 8.51 12.65 1.35
CA LYS A 105 8.24 13.96 1.94
C LYS A 105 8.48 13.98 3.45
N ASP A 106 8.52 12.83 4.10
CA ASP A 106 8.75 12.72 5.54
C ASP A 106 10.25 12.67 5.85
N LYS A 107 10.77 13.78 6.36
CA LYS A 107 12.19 13.94 6.71
C LYS A 107 12.63 13.10 7.91
N ARG A 108 11.71 12.40 8.58
CA ARG A 108 12.04 11.46 9.66
C ARG A 108 12.53 10.13 9.12
N ILE A 109 12.30 9.83 7.84
CA ILE A 109 12.55 8.53 7.21
C ILE A 109 13.84 8.60 6.39
N ASP A 110 14.81 7.76 6.76
CA ASP A 110 16.16 7.76 6.16
C ASP A 110 16.31 6.67 5.10
N TRP A 111 15.59 5.56 5.27
CA TRP A 111 15.51 4.45 4.31
C TRP A 111 14.11 3.85 4.33
N PHE A 112 13.64 3.37 3.19
CA PHE A 112 12.38 2.64 3.10
C PHE A 112 12.38 1.57 2.01
N LYS A 113 11.48 0.61 2.18
CA LYS A 113 11.10 -0.39 1.19
C LYS A 113 9.57 -0.45 1.13
N VAL A 114 9.02 -0.24 -0.05
CA VAL A 114 7.59 -0.30 -0.34
C VAL A 114 7.36 -1.43 -1.32
N GLN A 115 6.50 -2.37 -0.98
CA GLN A 115 6.12 -3.51 -1.79
C GLN A 115 4.59 -3.55 -1.91
N SER A 116 4.08 -3.84 -3.09
CA SER A 116 2.65 -4.11 -3.28
C SER A 116 2.50 -5.43 -4.03
N GLU A 117 1.59 -6.27 -3.56
CA GLU A 117 1.26 -7.55 -4.16
C GLU A 117 -0.26 -7.65 -4.36
N ASN A 118 -0.69 -7.86 -5.60
CA ASN A 118 -2.08 -8.08 -5.96
C ASN A 118 -2.33 -9.57 -6.10
N PHE A 119 -3.31 -10.08 -5.35
CA PHE A 119 -3.80 -11.45 -5.49
C PHE A 119 -4.81 -11.50 -6.63
N GLU A 120 -4.31 -11.55 -7.86
CA GLU A 120 -5.11 -11.38 -9.08
C GLU A 120 -6.37 -12.26 -9.09
N SER A 121 -7.53 -11.64 -9.28
CA SER A 121 -8.82 -12.34 -9.27
C SER A 121 -9.06 -13.20 -10.51
N ILE A 122 -8.32 -12.94 -11.59
CA ILE A 122 -8.50 -13.57 -12.91
C ILE A 122 -7.27 -14.38 -13.37
N HIS A 123 -6.22 -14.43 -12.55
CA HIS A 123 -4.99 -15.14 -12.84
C HIS A 123 -4.58 -16.00 -11.64
N ASN A 124 -3.83 -17.09 -11.89
CA ASN A 124 -3.31 -17.96 -10.83
C ASN A 124 -1.87 -17.60 -10.43
N HIS A 125 -1.54 -16.30 -10.50
CA HIS A 125 -0.28 -15.73 -10.08
C HIS A 125 -0.53 -14.30 -9.61
N ASN A 126 0.36 -13.78 -8.78
CA ASN A 126 0.24 -12.44 -8.23
C ASN A 126 0.99 -11.43 -9.11
N ALA A 127 0.47 -10.21 -9.20
CA ALA A 127 1.22 -9.07 -9.73
C ALA A 127 1.95 -8.36 -8.58
N TYR A 128 3.20 -7.97 -8.80
CA TYR A 128 4.07 -7.46 -7.74
C TYR A 128 4.90 -6.27 -8.22
N ALA A 129 5.00 -5.24 -7.37
CA ALA A 129 5.89 -4.11 -7.56
C ALA A 129 6.63 -3.76 -6.27
N CYS A 130 7.84 -3.19 -6.40
CA CYS A 130 8.68 -2.82 -5.27
C CYS A 130 9.53 -1.60 -5.59
N VAL A 131 9.67 -0.70 -4.60
CA VAL A 131 10.65 0.37 -4.59
C VAL A 131 11.39 0.33 -3.27
N GLU A 132 12.71 0.42 -3.32
CA GLU A 132 13.60 0.55 -2.17
C GLU A 132 14.47 1.78 -2.39
N SER A 133 14.62 2.62 -1.36
CA SER A 133 15.39 3.87 -1.46
C SER A 133 15.99 4.26 -0.11
N GLY A 134 17.15 4.92 -0.16
CA GLY A 134 17.99 5.24 0.99
C GLY A 134 19.17 4.27 1.14
N GLU A 135 20.05 4.54 2.09
CA GLU A 135 21.18 3.66 2.41
C GLU A 135 20.76 2.60 3.43
N LYS A 136 20.86 1.33 3.03
CA LYS A 136 20.57 0.15 3.84
C LYS A 136 21.84 -0.33 4.53
N GLU A 137 22.40 0.47 5.43
CA GLU A 137 23.53 0.05 6.27
C GLU A 137 23.05 -0.44 7.64
#